data_AF-A0A7V8WPH0-F1
#
_entry.id   AF-A0A7V8WPH0-F1
#
_cell.length_a   1.000
_cell.length_b   1.000
_cell.length_c   1.000
_cell.angle_alpha   90.00
_cell.angle_beta   90.00
_cell.angle_gamma   90.00
#
_symmetry.space_group_name_H-M   'P 1'
#
loop_
_entity.id
_entity.type
_entity.pdbx_description
1 polymer ?
#
loop_
_entity_poly.entity_id
_entity_poly.type
_entity_poly.pdbx_seq_one_letter_code
_entity_poly.pdbx_strand_id
1 'polypeptide(L)'
;MDSFDDEEGVTVWPAGHRAALCLVAIVLGPTTADSPADELFSAEPYGATGLGALLDLLDDLDLSATIAPDAAALHAYAPLLRRCHA
;
A
#
# COMPACT_ATOMS: atom_id res chain seq x y z
N MET A 1 24.82 42.56 -0.09
CA MET A 1 23.59 42.14 -0.79
C MET A 1 23.80 40.66 -1.03
N ASP A 2 23.62 39.90 0.04
CA ASP A 2 23.94 38.47 0.09
C ASP A 2 22.84 37.71 -0.64
N SER A 3 23.24 36.89 -1.62
CA SER A 3 22.32 35.95 -2.25
C SER A 3 21.96 34.89 -1.23
N PHE A 4 20.67 34.75 -0.95
CA PHE A 4 20.13 33.53 -0.40
C PHE A 4 20.10 32.53 -1.56
N ASP A 5 21.21 31.81 -1.77
CA ASP A 5 21.14 30.53 -2.45
C ASP A 5 20.33 29.61 -1.52
N ASP A 6 19.06 29.42 -1.87
CA ASP A 6 18.27 28.29 -1.41
C ASP A 6 19.05 27.03 -1.81
N GLU A 7 19.83 26.47 -0.88
CA GLU A 7 20.26 25.08 -0.98
C GLU A 7 19.00 24.20 -0.86
N GLU A 8 18.26 24.08 -1.96
CA GLU A 8 17.30 23.00 -2.18
C GLU A 8 18.03 21.71 -1.83
N GLY A 9 17.70 21.16 -0.65
CA GLY A 9 18.38 19.99 -0.11
C GLY A 9 18.39 18.88 -1.15
N VAL A 10 19.56 18.65 -1.75
CA VAL A 10 19.74 17.63 -2.78
C VAL A 10 19.37 16.30 -2.14
N THR A 11 18.22 15.76 -2.53
CA THR A 11 17.81 14.44 -2.07
C THR A 11 18.73 13.42 -2.73
N VAL A 12 19.72 12.94 -1.99
CA VAL A 12 20.63 11.90 -2.45
C VAL A 12 19.92 10.56 -2.32
N TRP A 13 19.31 10.10 -3.42
CA TRP A 13 18.76 8.75 -3.48
C TRP A 13 19.89 7.72 -3.55
N PRO A 14 19.71 6.53 -2.96
CA PRO A 14 20.68 5.44 -3.08
C PRO A 14 21.03 5.14 -4.54
N ALA A 15 22.26 4.65 -4.78
CA ALA A 15 22.75 4.23 -6.10
C ALA A 15 22.63 5.28 -7.24
N GLY A 16 22.52 6.58 -6.91
CA GLY A 16 22.40 7.64 -7.90
C GLY A 16 21.05 7.68 -8.61
N HIS A 17 20.01 7.09 -8.02
CA HIS A 17 18.66 7.18 -8.54
C HIS A 17 18.17 8.64 -8.56
N ARG A 18 17.22 8.94 -9.46
CA ARG A 18 16.64 10.29 -9.61
C ARG A 18 15.30 10.44 -8.89
N ALA A 19 14.67 9.33 -8.53
CA ALA A 19 13.40 9.26 -7.83
C ALA A 19 13.30 7.91 -7.12
N ALA A 20 12.39 7.83 -6.16
CA ALA A 20 11.95 6.59 -5.53
C ALA A 20 10.45 6.41 -5.78
N LEU A 21 10.04 5.17 -6.02
CA LEU A 21 8.63 4.77 -6.05
C LEU A 21 8.31 4.07 -4.74
N CYS A 22 7.38 4.64 -3.97
CA CYS A 22 6.92 4.07 -2.70
C CYS A 22 5.49 3.56 -2.87
N LEU A 23 5.32 2.25 -3.04
CA LEU A 23 4.01 1.63 -3.13
C LEU A 23 3.43 1.44 -1.73
N VAL A 24 2.19 1.89 -1.53
CA VAL A 24 1.44 1.71 -0.28
C VAL A 24 0.10 1.05 -0.60
N ALA A 25 -0.14 -0.12 -0.01
CA ALA A 25 -1.40 -0.82 -0.13
C ALA A 25 -2.20 -0.70 1.17
N ILE A 26 -3.32 0.02 1.12
CA ILE A 26 -4.26 0.15 2.23
C ILE A 26 -5.24 -1.02 2.15
N VAL A 27 -5.21 -1.89 3.16
CA VAL A 27 -6.05 -3.10 3.18
C VAL A 27 -7.14 -2.91 4.23
N LEU A 28 -8.38 -2.78 3.76
CA LEU A 28 -9.55 -2.61 4.63
C LEU A 28 -10.27 -3.95 4.79
N GLY A 29 -10.67 -4.24 6.02
CA GLY A 29 -11.46 -5.43 6.31
C GLY A 29 -12.87 -5.29 5.74
N PRO A 30 -13.61 -6.41 5.63
CA PRO A 30 -15.01 -6.37 5.23
C PRO A 30 -15.81 -5.49 6.20
N THR A 31 -16.45 -4.44 5.69
CA THR A 31 -17.34 -3.58 6.46
C THR A 31 -18.72 -4.24 6.56
N THR A 32 -19.22 -4.42 7.79
CA THR A 32 -20.62 -4.77 8.02
C THR A 32 -21.43 -3.48 8.13
N ALA A 33 -21.68 -2.78 7.01
CA ALA A 33 -22.44 -1.54 7.05
C ALA A 33 -23.83 -1.73 6.44
N ASP A 34 -24.86 -1.58 7.30
CA ASP A 34 -26.26 -1.29 6.95
C ASP A 34 -26.45 0.15 6.42
N SER A 35 -25.42 0.74 5.78
CA SER A 35 -25.42 2.15 5.40
C SER A 35 -25.62 2.32 3.89
N PRO A 36 -26.66 3.05 3.43
CA PRO A 36 -26.91 3.27 2.00
C PRO A 36 -25.87 4.17 1.32
N ALA A 37 -24.85 4.65 2.04
CA ALA A 37 -23.72 5.39 1.48
C ALA A 37 -22.65 4.47 0.84
N ASP A 38 -22.76 3.14 1.01
CA ASP A 38 -21.77 2.16 0.54
C ASP A 38 -21.90 1.80 -0.95
N GLU A 39 -22.91 2.31 -1.66
CA GLU A 39 -23.07 2.00 -3.09
C GLU A 39 -21.91 2.54 -3.96
N LEU A 40 -21.21 3.60 -3.52
CA LEU A 40 -20.07 4.17 -4.26
C LEU A 40 -18.79 3.32 -4.17
N PHE A 41 -18.69 2.46 -3.15
CA PHE A 41 -17.60 1.50 -2.97
C PHE A 41 -18.09 0.04 -3.02
N SER A 42 -19.32 -0.18 -3.50
CA SER A 42 -19.91 -1.51 -3.77
C SER A 42 -19.25 -2.25 -4.95
N ALA A 43 -18.01 -1.92 -5.28
CA ALA A 43 -17.15 -2.87 -5.97
C ALA A 43 -17.02 -4.06 -5.01
N GLU A 44 -17.75 -5.13 -5.32
CA GLU A 44 -17.58 -6.50 -4.80
C GLU A 44 -16.24 -6.63 -4.10
N PRO A 45 -16.21 -6.97 -2.80
CA PRO A 45 -14.98 -6.90 -2.03
C PRO A 45 -13.94 -7.70 -2.79
N TYR A 46 -12.98 -6.99 -3.39
CA TYR A 46 -11.82 -7.58 -4.04
C TYR A 46 -11.03 -8.45 -3.05
N GLY A 47 -11.42 -8.52 -1.77
CA GLY A 47 -11.41 -9.73 -0.96
C GLY A 47 -10.05 -10.39 -0.80
N ALA A 48 -10.06 -11.64 -0.31
CA ALA A 48 -8.83 -12.40 -0.15
C ALA A 48 -8.15 -12.70 -1.51
N THR A 49 -8.93 -12.92 -2.57
CA THR A 49 -8.41 -13.27 -3.90
C THR A 49 -7.66 -12.10 -4.56
N GLY A 50 -8.20 -10.89 -4.51
CA GLY A 50 -7.55 -9.71 -5.08
C GLY A 50 -6.33 -9.29 -4.25
N LEU A 51 -6.40 -9.39 -2.92
CA LEU A 51 -5.22 -9.20 -2.07
C LEU A 51 -4.13 -10.24 -2.41
N GLY A 52 -4.50 -11.51 -2.57
CA GLY A 52 -3.57 -12.56 -2.99
C GLY A 52 -2.90 -12.25 -4.33
N ALA A 53 -3.69 -11.92 -5.36
CA ALA A 53 -3.17 -11.58 -6.68
C ALA A 53 -2.27 -10.32 -6.67
N LEU A 54 -2.59 -9.33 -5.83
CA LEU A 54 -1.73 -8.15 -5.66
C LEU A 54 -0.37 -8.53 -5.04
N LEU A 55 -0.38 -9.37 -4.01
CA LEU A 55 0.87 -9.83 -3.37
C LEU A 55 1.69 -10.68 -4.35
N ASP A 56 1.05 -11.59 -5.09
CA ASP A 56 1.72 -12.39 -6.12
C ASP A 56 2.33 -11.50 -7.23
N LEU A 57 1.64 -10.44 -7.65
CA LEU A 57 2.18 -9.49 -8.63
C LEU A 57 3.39 -8.71 -8.09
N LEU A 58 3.38 -8.32 -6.82
CA LEU A 58 4.52 -7.67 -6.19
C LEU A 58 5.74 -8.61 -6.11
N ASP A 59 5.51 -9.88 -5.77
CA ASP A 59 6.53 -10.92 -5.75
C ASP A 59 7.10 -11.18 -7.16
N ASP A 60 6.24 -11.31 -8.18
CA ASP A 60 6.63 -11.55 -9.58
C ASP A 60 7.48 -10.40 -10.16
N LEU A 61 7.23 -9.16 -9.71
CA LEU A 61 7.96 -7.97 -10.14
C LEU A 61 9.17 -7.65 -9.26
N ASP A 62 9.43 -8.42 -8.20
CA ASP A 62 10.45 -8.16 -7.19
C ASP A 62 10.34 -6.74 -6.60
N LEU A 63 9.09 -6.31 -6.32
CA LEU A 63 8.78 -4.98 -5.80
C LEU A 63 8.38 -5.03 -4.33
N SER A 64 9.00 -4.18 -3.52
CA SER A 64 8.59 -3.95 -2.14
C SER A 64 7.44 -2.93 -2.06
N ALA A 65 6.45 -3.22 -1.22
CA ALA A 65 5.36 -2.30 -0.89
C ALA A 65 5.13 -2.23 0.63
N THR A 66 4.68 -1.08 1.11
CA THR A 66 4.20 -0.92 2.49
C THR A 66 2.75 -1.37 2.57
N ILE A 67 2.48 -2.41 3.36
CA ILE A 67 1.13 -2.93 3.57
C ILE A 67 0.58 -2.34 4.87
N ALA A 68 -0.54 -1.62 4.78
CA ALA A 68 -1.20 -0.95 5.91
C ALA A 68 -2.61 -1.50 6.13
N PRO A 69 -2.75 -2.62 6.87
CA PRO A 69 -4.05 -3.21 7.15
C PRO A 69 -4.73 -2.55 8.37
N ASP A 70 -6.06 -2.43 8.33
CA ASP A 70 -6.85 -2.12 9.52
C ASP A 70 -7.06 -3.36 10.41
N ALA A 71 -7.69 -3.18 11.57
CA ALA A 71 -7.92 -4.28 12.52
C ALA A 71 -8.83 -5.39 11.95
N ALA A 72 -9.80 -5.03 11.11
CA ALA A 72 -10.72 -5.99 10.50
C ALA A 72 -10.02 -6.81 9.40
N ALA A 73 -9.17 -6.18 8.60
CA ALA A 73 -8.32 -6.81 7.59
C ALA A 73 -7.30 -7.77 8.23
N LEU A 74 -6.67 -7.36 9.34
CA LEU A 74 -5.76 -8.22 10.08
C LEU A 74 -6.44 -9.51 10.52
N HIS A 75 -7.70 -9.44 10.93
CA HIS A 75 -8.47 -10.63 11.31
C HIS A 75 -8.91 -11.45 10.09
N ALA A 76 -9.46 -10.80 9.06
CA ALA A 76 -10.04 -11.45 7.90
C ALA A 76 -8.99 -12.09 6.97
N TYR A 77 -7.81 -11.48 6.86
CA TYR A 77 -6.78 -11.86 5.89
C TYR A 77 -5.44 -12.25 6.54
N ALA A 78 -5.45 -12.61 7.82
CA ALA A 78 -4.24 -12.98 8.58
C ALA A 78 -3.28 -13.94 7.85
N PRO A 79 -3.75 -15.01 7.17
CA PRO A 79 -2.84 -15.93 6.46
C PRO A 79 -2.08 -15.26 5.32
N LEU A 80 -2.73 -14.36 4.57
CA LEU A 80 -2.13 -13.64 3.44
C LEU A 80 -1.14 -12.59 3.95
N LEU A 81 -1.52 -11.81 4.96
CA LEU A 81 -0.69 -10.74 5.51
C LEU A 81 0.58 -11.24 6.20
N ARG A 82 0.60 -12.51 6.66
CA ARG A 82 1.82 -13.14 7.18
C ARG A 82 2.91 -13.30 6.12
N ARG A 83 2.57 -13.38 4.83
CA ARG A 83 3.57 -13.43 3.73
C ARG A 83 4.44 -12.18 3.69
N CYS A 84 3.90 -11.04 4.10
CA CYS A 84 4.60 -9.76 4.09
C CYS A 84 5.63 -9.59 5.22
N HIS A 85 5.73 -10.55 6.15
CA HIS A 85 6.57 -10.48 7.35
C HIS A 85 7.72 -11.51 7.36
N ALA A 86 7.97 -12.21 6.25
CA ALA A 86 9.07 -13.16 6.09
C ALA A 86 10.37 -12.43 5.69
#